data_AF-A0A667WRE8-F1
#
_entry.id   AF-A0A667WRE8-F1
#
_cell.length_a   1.000
_cell.length_b   1.000
_cell.length_c   1.000
_cell.angle_alpha   90.00
_cell.angle_beta   90.00
_cell.angle_gamma   90.00
#
_symmetry.space_group_name_H-M   'P 1'
#
loop_
_entity.id
_entity.type
_entity.pdbx_description
1 polymer ?
#
loop_
_entity_poly.entity_id
_entity_poly.type
_entity_poly.pdbx_seq_one_letter_code
_entity_poly.pdbx_strand_id
1 'polypeptide(L)'
;TKAFKFDKTTTVKDIVVTLKDKLSIRAIEYFALVLEQQYSITKLLLLHEDELIQKVVQKKDTHDYRCLFRVCFIPKDPVDLLQDDPSAFEYLFLQVRQALLGTYCRSVLQWR
;
A
#
# COMPACT_ATOMS: atom_id res chain seq x y z
N THR A 1 5.05 5.74 -10.92
CA THR A 1 5.21 6.15 -9.51
C THR A 1 4.60 7.54 -9.34
N LYS A 2 3.85 7.79 -8.26
CA LYS A 2 3.36 9.15 -7.91
C LYS A 2 4.25 9.69 -6.80
N ALA A 3 4.72 10.93 -6.93
CA ALA A 3 5.56 11.58 -5.92
C ALA A 3 4.70 12.37 -4.93
N PHE A 4 5.09 12.34 -3.66
CA PHE A 4 4.50 13.15 -2.60
C PHE A 4 5.59 14.03 -2.00
N LYS A 5 5.26 15.30 -1.79
CA LYS A 5 6.11 16.19 -0.98
C LYS A 5 5.72 15.96 0.49
N PHE A 6 6.72 15.90 1.35
CA PHE A 6 6.55 15.80 2.80
C PHE A 6 7.53 16.74 3.48
N ASP A 7 7.22 17.13 4.72
CA ASP A 7 8.08 17.92 5.60
C ASP A 7 8.41 17.15 6.89
N LYS A 8 9.01 17.84 7.86
CA LYS A 8 9.48 17.24 9.12
C LYS A 8 8.34 16.79 10.04
N THR A 9 7.12 17.27 9.79
CA THR A 9 5.93 17.03 10.61
C THR A 9 4.94 16.09 9.95
N THR A 10 5.11 15.81 8.65
CA THR A 10 4.23 14.91 7.90
C THR A 10 4.27 13.50 8.46
N THR A 11 3.11 13.01 8.89
CA THR A 11 2.91 11.64 9.38
C THR A 11 2.50 10.69 8.26
N VAL A 12 2.56 9.39 8.53
CA VAL A 12 1.99 8.34 7.66
C VAL A 12 0.50 8.60 7.45
N LYS A 13 -0.23 8.98 8.51
CA LYS A 13 -1.65 9.33 8.45
C LYS A 13 -1.95 10.43 7.44
N ASP A 14 -1.17 11.50 7.42
CA ASP A 14 -1.37 12.63 6.49
C ASP A 14 -1.26 12.17 5.02
N ILE A 15 -0.30 11.28 4.73
CA ILE A 15 -0.16 10.70 3.40
C ILE A 15 -1.33 9.78 3.06
N VAL A 16 -1.77 8.94 4.00
CA VAL A 16 -2.93 8.05 3.83
C VAL A 16 -4.21 8.85 3.54
N VAL A 17 -4.47 9.93 4.29
CA VAL A 17 -5.62 10.83 4.07
C VAL A 17 -5.49 11.55 2.72
N THR A 18 -4.30 12.01 2.35
CA THR A 18 -4.07 12.62 1.03
C THR A 18 -4.38 11.64 -0.11
N LEU A 19 -4.01 10.37 0.05
CA LEU A 19 -4.27 9.31 -0.92
C LEU A 19 -5.75 8.94 -0.98
N LYS A 20 -6.39 8.84 0.18
CA LYS A 20 -7.83 8.64 0.33
C LYS A 20 -8.61 9.63 -0.55
N ASP A 21 -8.34 10.93 -0.38
CA ASP A 21 -9.05 11.98 -1.09
C ASP A 21 -8.76 11.93 -2.60
N LYS A 22 -7.49 11.75 -2.99
CA LYS A 22 -7.08 11.66 -4.40
C LYS A 22 -7.67 10.45 -5.14
N LEU A 23 -7.89 9.36 -4.43
CA LEU A 23 -8.44 8.13 -4.98
C LEU A 23 -9.96 8.00 -4.76
N SER A 24 -10.58 9.00 -4.12
CA SER A 24 -12.00 8.99 -3.75
C SER A 24 -12.42 7.76 -2.92
N ILE A 25 -11.50 7.29 -2.06
CA ILE A 25 -11.75 6.17 -1.14
C ILE A 25 -12.50 6.71 0.09
N ARG A 26 -13.57 6.05 0.49
CA ARG A 26 -14.29 6.29 1.75
C ARG A 26 -13.82 5.37 2.85
N ALA A 27 -13.68 4.09 2.55
CA ALA A 27 -13.38 3.00 3.49
C ALA A 27 -11.87 2.90 3.79
N ILE A 28 -11.30 3.96 4.36
CA ILE A 28 -9.85 4.10 4.58
C ILE A 28 -9.31 3.12 5.63
N GLU A 29 -10.17 2.62 6.51
CA GLU A 29 -9.84 1.66 7.57
C GLU A 29 -9.24 0.35 7.06
N TYR A 30 -9.44 0.02 5.78
CA TYR A 30 -8.86 -1.16 5.16
C TYR A 30 -7.44 -0.94 4.62
N PHE A 31 -7.00 0.32 4.53
CA PHE A 31 -5.78 0.71 3.85
C PHE A 31 -4.66 1.12 4.80
N ALA A 32 -3.43 0.91 4.35
CA ALA A 32 -2.23 1.40 5.02
C ALA A 32 -1.10 1.67 4.03
N LEU A 33 -0.06 2.36 4.51
CA LEU A 33 1.23 2.36 3.85
C LEU A 33 2.08 1.18 4.32
N VAL A 34 2.73 0.51 3.36
CA VAL A 34 3.70 -0.55 3.63
C VAL A 34 5.00 -0.27 2.88
N LEU A 35 6.12 -0.72 3.45
CA LEU A 35 7.39 -0.80 2.75
C LEU A 35 7.62 -2.23 2.26
N GLU A 36 7.79 -2.40 0.96
CA GLU A 36 8.22 -3.65 0.33
C GLU A 36 9.73 -3.59 0.06
N GLN A 37 10.48 -4.60 0.50
CA GLN A 37 11.92 -4.67 0.23
C GLN A 37 12.17 -5.14 -1.22
N GLN A 38 12.97 -4.39 -2.00
CA GLN A 38 13.14 -4.61 -3.44
C GLN A 38 13.67 -6.01 -3.81
N TYR A 39 14.52 -6.59 -2.95
CA TYR A 39 15.14 -7.90 -3.16
C TYR A 39 14.48 -9.02 -2.34
N SER A 40 13.43 -8.71 -1.58
CA SER A 40 12.67 -9.67 -0.79
C SER A 40 11.18 -9.32 -0.83
N ILE A 41 10.50 -9.86 -1.83
CA ILE A 41 9.06 -9.66 -2.08
C ILE A 41 8.18 -10.17 -0.93
N THR A 42 8.71 -11.04 -0.07
CA THR A 42 7.99 -11.58 1.08
C THR A 42 8.05 -10.66 2.30
N LYS A 43 8.94 -9.66 2.30
CA LYS A 43 9.12 -8.77 3.46
C LYS A 43 8.37 -7.46 3.25
N LEU A 44 7.16 -7.41 3.79
CA LEU A 44 6.35 -6.20 3.92
C LEU A 44 6.44 -5.67 5.35
N LEU A 45 6.68 -4.36 5.48
CA LEU A 45 6.67 -3.66 6.77
C LEU A 45 5.51 -2.69 6.78
N LEU A 46 4.52 -2.93 7.65
CA LEU A 46 3.42 -2.01 7.89
C LEU A 46 3.92 -0.77 8.62
N LEU A 47 3.57 0.42 8.13
CA LEU A 47 3.92 1.68 8.78
C LEU A 47 2.80 2.11 9.72
N HIS A 48 3.14 2.51 10.95
CA HIS A 48 2.16 3.01 11.91
C HIS A 48 1.71 4.43 11.53
N GLU A 49 0.43 4.77 11.78
CA GLU A 49 -0.15 6.04 11.33
C GLU A 49 0.55 7.28 11.92
N ASP A 50 1.00 7.20 13.17
CA ASP A 50 1.72 8.28 13.87
C ASP A 50 3.21 8.40 13.50
N GLU A 51 3.76 7.51 12.67
CA GLU A 51 5.16 7.61 12.27
C GLU A 51 5.39 8.82 11.36
N LEU A 52 6.46 9.58 11.63
CA LEU A 52 6.89 10.65 10.75
C LEU A 52 7.56 10.09 9.50
N ILE A 53 7.13 10.52 8.31
CA ILE A 53 7.69 10.08 7.02
C ILE A 53 9.20 10.31 6.98
N GLN A 54 9.68 11.43 7.50
CA GLN A 54 11.12 11.70 7.58
C GLN A 54 11.87 10.64 8.40
N LYS A 55 11.30 10.16 9.52
CA LYS A 55 11.94 9.10 10.33
C LYS A 55 11.91 7.75 9.61
N VAL A 56 10.84 7.45 8.89
CA VAL A 56 10.75 6.23 8.06
C VAL A 56 11.83 6.23 6.99
N VAL A 57 11.99 7.36 6.29
CA VAL A 57 13.00 7.59 5.24
C VAL A 57 14.43 7.54 5.80
N GLN A 58 14.69 8.03 7.01
CA GLN A 58 16.02 7.99 7.62
C GLN A 58 16.40 6.62 8.18
N LYS A 59 15.44 5.89 8.77
CA LYS A 59 15.69 4.57 9.37
C LYS A 59 15.89 3.47 8.34
N LYS A 60 15.40 3.67 7.12
CA LYS A 60 15.42 2.66 6.04
C LYS A 60 16.23 3.25 4.91
N ASP A 61 17.23 2.51 4.44
CA ASP A 61 17.90 2.92 3.20
C ASP A 61 16.84 2.93 2.09
N THR A 62 16.50 4.13 1.60
CA THR A 62 15.36 4.30 0.71
C THR A 62 15.51 3.54 -0.61
N HIS A 63 16.74 3.22 -0.99
CA HIS A 63 17.04 2.46 -2.20
C HIS A 63 16.59 1.01 -2.08
N ASP A 64 16.49 0.47 -0.87
CA ASP A 64 16.12 -0.93 -0.62
C ASP A 64 14.61 -1.15 -0.52
N TYR A 65 13.81 -0.08 -0.44
CA TYR A 65 12.37 -0.18 -0.16
C TYR A 65 11.51 0.58 -1.16
N ARG A 66 10.32 0.03 -1.41
CA ARG A 66 9.24 0.69 -2.14
C ARG A 66 8.09 0.92 -1.18
N CYS A 67 7.68 2.17 -1.04
CA CYS A 67 6.48 2.51 -0.30
C CYS A 67 5.25 2.24 -1.17
N LEU A 68 4.31 1.45 -0.67
CA LEU A 68 3.09 1.05 -1.35
C LEU A 68 1.89 1.46 -0.49
N PHE A 69 0.84 1.97 -1.15
CA PHE A 69 -0.48 2.13 -0.54
C PHE A 69 -1.29 0.87 -0.86
N ARG A 70 -1.77 0.17 0.16
CA ARG A 70 -2.37 -1.16 -0.01
C ARG A 70 -3.56 -1.36 0.89
N VAL A 71 -4.46 -2.23 0.44
CA VAL A 71 -5.42 -2.87 1.34
C VAL A 71 -4.64 -3.88 2.18
N CYS A 72 -4.55 -3.64 3.48
CA CYS A 72 -3.78 -4.45 4.43
C CYS A 72 -4.68 -5.17 5.43
N PHE A 73 -5.87 -4.63 5.65
CA PHE A 73 -6.90 -5.23 6.49
C PHE A 73 -8.02 -5.67 5.55
N ILE A 74 -8.22 -6.97 5.42
CA ILE A 74 -9.14 -7.54 4.42
C ILE A 74 -10.56 -7.52 4.98
N PRO A 75 -11.55 -7.00 4.24
CA PRO A 75 -12.95 -7.08 4.66
C PRO A 75 -13.38 -8.55 4.80
N LYS A 76 -14.26 -8.83 5.76
CA LYS A 76 -14.79 -10.19 5.94
C LYS A 76 -15.58 -10.65 4.72
N ASP A 77 -16.38 -9.75 4.17
CA ASP A 77 -17.10 -9.95 2.91
C ASP A 77 -16.72 -8.84 1.91
N PRO A 78 -16.12 -9.17 0.76
CA PRO A 78 -15.85 -8.20 -0.29
C PRO A 78 -17.10 -7.55 -0.89
N VAL A 79 -18.27 -8.20 -0.82
CA VAL A 79 -19.53 -7.66 -1.35
C VAL A 79 -20.00 -6.46 -0.52
N ASP A 80 -19.82 -6.51 0.80
CA ASP A 80 -20.13 -5.38 1.69
C ASP A 80 -19.26 -4.17 1.31
N LEU A 81 -17.95 -4.40 1.12
CA LEU A 81 -17.05 -3.34 0.67
C LEU A 81 -17.44 -2.77 -0.71
N LEU A 82 -17.91 -3.61 -1.63
CA LEU A 82 -18.38 -3.15 -2.95
C LEU A 82 -19.62 -2.26 -2.82
N GLN A 83 -20.56 -2.59 -1.93
CA GLN A 83 -21.76 -1.80 -1.71
C GLN A 83 -21.43 -0.46 -1.02
N ASP A 84 -20.58 -0.51 0.00
CA ASP A 84 -20.21 0.65 0.81
C ASP A 84 -19.26 1.60 0.09
N ASP A 85 -18.26 1.06 -0.61
CA ASP A 85 -17.21 1.80 -1.31
C ASP A 85 -16.69 1.05 -2.55
N PRO A 86 -17.34 1.22 -3.71
CA PRO A 86 -16.92 0.62 -4.97
C PRO A 86 -15.47 0.94 -5.37
N SER A 87 -14.97 2.14 -5.01
CA SER A 87 -13.60 2.56 -5.32
C SER A 87 -12.58 1.79 -4.49
N ALA A 88 -12.87 1.56 -3.20
CA ALA A 88 -12.04 0.69 -2.37
C ALA A 88 -12.06 -0.77 -2.85
N PHE A 89 -13.24 -1.27 -3.23
CA PHE A 89 -13.36 -2.62 -3.79
C PHE A 89 -12.57 -2.78 -5.09
N GLU A 90 -12.67 -1.83 -6.02
CA GLU A 90 -11.90 -1.85 -7.27
C GLU A 90 -10.38 -1.88 -6.97
N TYR A 91 -9.93 -1.10 -5.98
CA TYR A 91 -8.54 -1.11 -5.55
C TYR A 91 -8.11 -2.48 -5.02
N LEU A 92 -8.93 -3.11 -4.16
CA LEU A 92 -8.70 -4.46 -3.64
C LEU A 92 -8.62 -5.48 -4.79
N PHE A 93 -9.56 -5.44 -5.73
CA PHE A 93 -9.58 -6.32 -6.90
C PHE A 93 -8.31 -6.19 -7.75
N LEU A 94 -7.90 -4.96 -8.04
CA LEU A 94 -6.66 -4.68 -8.77
C LEU A 94 -5.42 -5.16 -8.02
N GLN A 95 -5.38 -5.00 -6.70
CA GLN A 95 -4.29 -5.48 -5.86
C GLN A 95 -4.19 -7.02 -5.89
N VAL A 96 -5.31 -7.74 -5.76
CA VAL A 96 -5.35 -9.22 -5.83
C VAL A 96 -4.92 -9.70 -7.21
N ARG A 97 -5.42 -9.07 -8.28
CA ARG A 97 -5.03 -9.39 -9.65
C ARG A 97 -3.52 -9.23 -9.86
N GLN A 98 -2.93 -8.16 -9.33
CA GLN A 98 -1.47 -7.95 -9.39
C GLN A 98 -0.71 -9.00 -8.58
N ALA A 99 -1.21 -9.41 -7.43
CA ALA A 99 -0.59 -10.47 -6.63
C ALA A 99 -0.62 -11.81 -7.38
N LEU A 100 -1.75 -12.17 -7.99
CA LEU A 100 -1.91 -13.40 -8.76
C LEU A 100 -1.03 -13.39 -10.02
N LEU A 101 -1.06 -12.31 -10.81
CA LEU A 101 -0.21 -12.17 -12.00
C LEU A 101 1.27 -12.10 -11.62
N GLY A 102 1.62 -11.39 -10.54
CA GLY A 102 2.99 -11.30 -10.05
C GLY A 102 3.52 -12.66 -9.59
N THR A 103 2.70 -13.46 -8.91
CA THR A 103 3.06 -14.82 -8.51
C THR A 103 3.17 -15.73 -9.73
N TYR A 104 2.21 -15.66 -10.67
CA TYR A 104 2.21 -16.49 -11.87
C TYR A 104 3.38 -16.14 -12.82
N CYS A 105 3.58 -14.86 -13.13
CA CYS A 105 4.70 -14.40 -13.95
C CYS A 105 6.05 -14.63 -13.27
N ARG A 106 6.17 -14.48 -11.94
CA ARG A 106 7.44 -14.83 -11.26
C ARG A 106 7.67 -16.33 -11.24
N SER A 107 6.67 -17.18 -11.00
CA SER A 107 6.83 -18.64 -11.11
C SER A 107 7.27 -19.09 -12.50
N VAL A 108 6.83 -18.40 -13.56
CA VAL A 108 7.25 -18.64 -14.94
C VAL A 108 8.64 -18.05 -15.24
N LEU A 109 9.02 -16.94 -14.63
CA LEU A 109 10.32 -16.28 -14.79
C LEU A 109 11.41 -16.79 -13.83
N GLN A 110 11.07 -17.55 -12.78
CA GLN A 110 12.03 -18.19 -11.86
C GLN A 110 12.56 -19.54 -12.38
N TRP A 111 12.14 -19.96 -13.59
CA TRP A 111 12.65 -21.12 -14.33
C TRP A 111 13.44 -20.71 -15.58
N ARG A 112 14.30 -19.70 -15.47
CA ARG A 112 15.37 -19.41 -16.43
C ARG A 112 16.63 -18.96 -15.71
#